data_AF-A0A5C6B6G7-F1
#
_entry.id   AF-A0A5C6B6G7-F1
#
_cell.length_a   1.000
_cell.length_b   1.000
_cell.length_c   1.000
_cell.angle_alpha   90.00
_cell.angle_beta   90.00
_cell.angle_gamma   90.00
#
_symmetry.space_group_name_H-M   'P 1'
#
loop_
_entity.id
_entity.type
_entity.pdbx_description
1 polymer ?
#
loop_
_entity_poly.entity_id
_entity_poly.type
_entity_poly.pdbx_seq_one_letter_code
_entity_poly.pdbx_strand_id
1 'polypeptide(L)'
;MRSTLGRERAGFTFIELIAAMAAASVLMVSLLATVLIATSLLQPNTSAQQETRDRSIEDRISSDLRYATAIDSSPSYGFNVTRASVTTGSSESLSYESYIDGLTRGVNGDASVTLDIAAPSHQSHVDGYSAPTSASQAYYPRVRAVNSVASPGTVGSLSCPLPNGVKDGDLLLLVTTYRSAPFVLISPGGWNFINFAYRDGMVIDARYTYYNSSMPPDVTAFFFFDTGEIGISIYAIENAHPYSPILGSVSSSGEAYAGNSLSHPAALQSGTHAEGDLNLQLIIADESPIASSTLGMPGFTDVIRRTVAPYSSKRFSSGSATRNGPISTTFAPRVWFQQDAPWAMLSVRIGGPDA
;
A
#
# COMPACT_ATOMS: atom_id res chain seq x y z
N MET A 1 -1.06 -82.34 -31.21
CA MET A 1 -0.30 -81.73 -30.09
C MET A 1 -1.29 -80.98 -29.20
N ARG A 2 -1.15 -81.12 -27.88
CA ARG A 2 -2.11 -80.73 -26.82
C ARG A 2 -2.35 -79.21 -26.70
N SER A 3 -3.59 -78.88 -26.33
CA SER A 3 -4.11 -77.83 -25.41
C SER A 3 -3.48 -76.43 -25.36
N THR A 4 -4.31 -75.37 -25.38
CA THR A 4 -4.78 -74.72 -24.13
C THR A 4 -5.74 -73.55 -24.35
N LEU A 5 -6.79 -73.56 -23.52
CA LEU A 5 -7.48 -72.44 -22.87
C LEU A 5 -8.33 -71.48 -23.72
N GLY A 6 -9.61 -71.84 -23.78
CA GLY A 6 -10.68 -70.86 -23.83
C GLY A 6 -10.57 -69.89 -22.65
N ARG A 7 -10.64 -68.61 -22.97
CA ARG A 7 -10.90 -67.53 -22.02
C ARG A 7 -12.32 -67.07 -22.31
N GLU A 8 -13.27 -67.59 -21.54
CA GLU A 8 -14.65 -67.09 -21.56
C GLU A 8 -14.62 -65.60 -21.24
N ARG A 9 -15.02 -64.77 -22.21
CA ARG A 9 -15.35 -63.37 -21.98
C ARG A 9 -16.70 -63.36 -21.29
N ALA A 10 -16.71 -63.25 -19.96
CA ALA A 10 -17.92 -63.00 -19.19
C ALA A 10 -18.53 -61.66 -19.69
N GLY A 11 -19.64 -61.75 -20.42
CA GLY A 11 -20.46 -60.59 -20.74
C GLY A 11 -21.19 -60.16 -19.48
N PHE A 12 -21.10 -58.89 -19.12
CA PHE A 12 -21.87 -58.31 -18.03
C PHE A 12 -23.37 -58.57 -18.26
N THR A 13 -24.07 -58.99 -17.22
CA THR A 13 -25.51 -59.21 -17.28
C THR A 13 -26.24 -57.86 -17.29
N PHE A 14 -27.42 -57.80 -17.94
CA PHE A 14 -28.19 -56.56 -18.12
C PHE A 14 -28.46 -55.81 -16.79
N ILE A 15 -28.55 -56.56 -15.68
CA ILE A 15 -28.75 -56.03 -14.33
C ILE A 15 -27.49 -55.28 -13.83
N GLU A 16 -26.29 -55.80 -14.10
CA GLU A 16 -25.03 -55.12 -13.73
C GLU A 16 -24.86 -53.81 -14.50
N LEU A 17 -25.33 -53.75 -15.75
CA LEU A 17 -25.28 -52.56 -16.57
C LEU A 17 -26.25 -51.47 -16.06
N ILE A 18 -27.46 -51.86 -15.63
CA ILE A 18 -28.41 -50.95 -14.98
C ILE A 18 -27.87 -50.45 -13.63
N ALA A 19 -27.27 -51.33 -12.82
CA ALA A 19 -26.67 -50.95 -11.54
C ALA A 19 -25.49 -49.98 -11.73
N ALA A 20 -24.65 -50.20 -12.73
CA ALA A 20 -23.56 -49.30 -13.08
C ALA A 20 -24.08 -47.94 -13.57
N MET A 21 -25.13 -47.90 -14.38
CA MET A 21 -25.75 -46.65 -14.83
C MET A 21 -26.39 -45.87 -13.67
N ALA A 22 -27.06 -46.56 -12.74
CA ALA A 22 -27.63 -45.94 -11.55
C ALA A 22 -26.54 -45.36 -10.64
N ALA A 23 -25.47 -46.12 -10.38
CA ALA A 23 -24.33 -45.66 -9.58
C ALA A 23 -23.62 -44.45 -10.22
N ALA A 24 -23.42 -44.47 -11.54
CA ALA A 24 -22.83 -43.35 -12.29
C ALA A 24 -23.71 -42.09 -12.22
N SER A 25 -25.03 -42.26 -12.28
CA SER A 25 -25.99 -41.14 -12.19
C SER A 25 -25.96 -40.48 -10.80
N VAL A 26 -25.92 -41.28 -9.73
CA VAL A 26 -25.82 -40.78 -8.35
C VAL A 26 -24.48 -40.08 -8.12
N LEU A 27 -23.38 -40.63 -8.66
CA LEU A 27 -22.06 -39.99 -8.61
C LEU A 27 -22.05 -38.64 -9.34
N MET A 28 -22.67 -38.55 -10.53
CA MET A 28 -22.75 -37.28 -11.26
C MET A 28 -23.60 -36.24 -10.54
N VAL A 29 -24.74 -36.62 -9.95
CA VAL A 29 -25.58 -35.68 -9.17
C VAL A 29 -24.86 -35.18 -7.92
N SER A 30 -24.15 -36.07 -7.22
CA SER A 30 -23.30 -35.71 -6.06
C SER A 30 -22.20 -34.71 -6.46
N LEU A 31 -21.48 -34.99 -7.56
CA LEU A 31 -20.44 -34.10 -8.06
C LEU A 31 -21.02 -32.71 -8.41
N LEU A 32 -22.16 -32.67 -9.09
CA LEU A 32 -22.83 -31.43 -9.49
C LEU A 32 -23.28 -30.59 -8.29
N ALA A 33 -23.83 -31.23 -7.25
CA ALA A 33 -24.20 -30.56 -6.01
C ALA A 33 -22.98 -30.00 -5.26
N THR A 34 -21.87 -30.75 -5.25
CA THR A 34 -20.62 -30.32 -4.59
C THR A 34 -20.00 -29.13 -5.31
N VAL A 35 -20.02 -29.12 -6.66
CA VAL A 35 -19.57 -27.98 -7.47
C VAL A 35 -20.46 -26.76 -7.23
N LEU A 36 -21.78 -26.92 -7.20
CA LEU A 36 -22.73 -25.83 -6.94
C LEU A 36 -22.51 -25.19 -5.56
N ILE A 37 -22.36 -26.00 -4.50
CA ILE A 37 -22.10 -25.53 -3.13
C ILE A 37 -20.73 -24.83 -3.05
N ALA A 38 -19.70 -25.40 -3.68
CA ALA A 38 -18.38 -24.78 -3.76
C ALA A 38 -18.41 -23.43 -4.51
N THR A 39 -19.18 -23.32 -5.60
CA THR A 39 -19.34 -22.06 -6.33
C THR A 39 -20.16 -21.01 -5.57
N SER A 40 -21.15 -21.42 -4.76
CA SER A 40 -21.91 -20.48 -3.91
C SER A 40 -21.10 -19.96 -2.73
N LEU A 41 -20.13 -20.73 -2.23
CA LEU A 41 -19.18 -20.30 -1.20
C LEU A 41 -18.04 -19.43 -1.76
N LEU A 42 -17.86 -19.42 -3.08
CA LEU A 42 -16.87 -18.63 -3.81
C LEU A 42 -17.46 -17.37 -4.44
N GLN A 43 -18.72 -17.00 -4.18
CA GLN A 43 -19.25 -15.72 -4.64
C GLN A 43 -18.47 -14.59 -3.95
N PRO A 44 -17.59 -13.85 -4.67
CA PRO A 44 -16.93 -12.72 -4.07
C PRO A 44 -17.99 -11.67 -3.74
N ASN A 45 -17.84 -11.03 -2.58
CA ASN A 45 -18.74 -9.99 -2.14
C ASN A 45 -18.63 -8.80 -3.12
N THR A 46 -19.53 -8.74 -4.10
CA THR A 46 -19.44 -7.85 -5.27
C THR A 46 -19.39 -6.38 -4.87
N SER A 47 -20.03 -6.02 -3.76
CA SER A 47 -19.99 -4.67 -3.18
C SER A 47 -18.60 -4.28 -2.68
N ALA A 48 -17.90 -5.18 -1.99
CA ALA A 48 -16.55 -4.92 -1.50
C ALA A 48 -15.53 -4.80 -2.64
N GLN A 49 -15.67 -5.63 -3.68
CA GLN A 49 -14.82 -5.53 -4.88
C GLN A 49 -15.08 -4.26 -5.68
N GLN A 50 -16.34 -3.79 -5.72
CA GLN A 50 -16.69 -2.53 -6.35
C GLN A 50 -16.10 -1.34 -5.57
N GLU A 51 -16.22 -1.34 -4.24
CA GLU A 51 -15.60 -0.30 -3.39
C GLU A 51 -14.07 -0.27 -3.50
N THR A 52 -13.40 -1.42 -3.51
CA THR A 52 -11.94 -1.49 -3.69
C THR A 52 -11.52 -0.92 -5.05
N ARG A 53 -12.32 -1.20 -6.09
CA ARG A 53 -12.10 -0.65 -7.43
C ARG A 53 -12.27 0.87 -7.44
N ASP A 54 -13.36 1.38 -6.87
CA ASP A 54 -13.64 2.81 -6.78
C ASP A 54 -12.54 3.55 -6.04
N ARG A 55 -12.05 3.00 -4.92
CA ARG A 55 -10.90 3.58 -4.19
C ARG A 55 -9.61 3.54 -4.99
N SER A 56 -9.34 2.46 -5.73
CA SER A 56 -8.14 2.39 -6.58
C SER A 56 -8.16 3.42 -7.73
N ILE A 57 -9.37 3.76 -8.20
CA ILE A 57 -9.62 4.81 -9.19
C ILE A 57 -9.41 6.18 -8.53
N GLU A 58 -9.99 6.40 -7.35
CA GLU A 58 -9.85 7.64 -6.58
C GLU A 58 -8.40 7.93 -6.21
N ASP A 59 -7.67 6.95 -5.65
CA ASP A 59 -6.25 7.05 -5.32
C ASP A 59 -5.42 7.41 -6.56
N ARG A 60 -5.76 6.80 -7.70
CA ARG A 60 -5.06 7.06 -8.97
C ARG A 60 -5.35 8.46 -9.50
N ILE A 61 -6.62 8.88 -9.54
CA ILE A 61 -7.01 10.23 -9.96
C ILE A 61 -6.38 11.27 -9.02
N SER A 62 -6.44 11.06 -7.71
CA SER A 62 -5.83 11.91 -6.70
C SER A 62 -4.32 12.01 -6.89
N SER A 63 -3.64 10.89 -7.17
CA SER A 63 -2.21 10.87 -7.51
C SER A 63 -1.91 11.67 -8.79
N ASP A 64 -2.70 11.48 -9.84
CA ASP A 64 -2.50 12.17 -11.12
C ASP A 64 -2.78 13.69 -10.99
N LEU A 65 -3.79 14.09 -10.22
CA LEU A 65 -4.13 15.49 -9.90
C LEU A 65 -3.10 16.17 -8.99
N ARG A 66 -2.54 15.44 -8.01
CA ARG A 66 -1.53 15.98 -7.09
C ARG A 66 -0.26 16.44 -7.80
N TYR A 67 0.08 15.79 -8.91
CA TYR A 67 1.24 16.13 -9.74
C TYR A 67 0.86 16.93 -11.00
N ALA A 68 -0.38 17.40 -11.07
CA ALA A 68 -0.85 18.21 -12.19
C ALA A 68 -0.17 19.59 -12.19
N THR A 69 0.38 19.94 -13.34
CA THR A 69 0.82 21.28 -13.70
C THR A 69 -0.29 22.09 -14.36
N ALA A 70 -1.28 21.43 -14.95
CA ALA A 70 -2.51 22.02 -15.47
C ALA A 70 -3.65 21.00 -15.46
N ILE A 71 -4.88 21.49 -15.30
CA ILE A 71 -6.12 20.69 -15.36
C ILE A 71 -7.11 21.46 -16.23
N ASP A 72 -7.61 20.80 -17.26
CA ASP A 72 -8.58 21.38 -18.19
C ASP A 72 -9.81 20.47 -18.30
N SER A 73 -11.01 21.05 -18.32
CA SER A 73 -12.23 20.28 -18.59
C SER A 73 -12.24 19.78 -20.03
N SER A 74 -12.60 18.51 -20.24
CA SER A 74 -12.84 17.98 -21.58
C SER A 74 -14.28 18.30 -22.04
N PRO A 75 -14.55 18.48 -23.35
CA PRO A 75 -15.92 18.64 -23.86
C PRO A 75 -16.80 17.39 -23.67
N SER A 76 -16.18 16.21 -23.63
CA SER A 76 -16.75 14.93 -23.19
C SER A 76 -16.70 14.87 -21.66
N TYR A 77 -17.70 14.28 -20.98
CA TYR A 77 -17.78 14.16 -19.51
C TYR A 77 -16.47 13.66 -18.88
N GLY A 78 -15.57 14.57 -18.53
CA GLY A 78 -14.17 14.22 -18.36
C GLY A 78 -13.27 15.42 -18.15
N PHE A 79 -12.00 15.14 -17.89
CA PHE A 79 -10.98 16.15 -17.64
C PHE A 79 -9.62 15.68 -18.12
N ASN A 80 -8.81 16.64 -18.53
CA ASN A 80 -7.43 16.45 -18.93
C ASN A 80 -6.51 16.95 -17.82
N VAL A 81 -5.44 16.21 -17.56
CA VAL A 81 -4.42 16.56 -16.58
C VAL A 81 -3.07 16.57 -17.28
N THR A 82 -2.35 17.68 -17.20
CA THR A 82 -0.97 17.75 -17.67
C THR A 82 -0.03 17.63 -16.48
N ARG A 83 0.86 16.64 -16.45
CA ARG A 83 1.84 16.42 -15.37
C ARG A 83 3.20 16.03 -15.93
N ALA A 84 4.23 15.92 -15.08
CA ALA A 84 5.48 15.29 -15.48
C ALA A 84 5.36 13.75 -15.45
N SER A 85 5.91 13.08 -16.46
CA SER A 85 6.00 11.62 -16.53
C SER A 85 6.79 11.07 -15.36
N VAL A 86 6.26 10.03 -14.73
CA VAL A 86 6.98 9.27 -13.70
C VAL A 86 8.13 8.47 -14.31
N THR A 87 8.05 8.12 -15.60
CA THR A 87 9.02 7.24 -16.26
C THR A 87 10.11 8.01 -17.01
N THR A 88 9.76 9.16 -17.61
CA THR A 88 10.68 9.92 -18.49
C THR A 88 10.95 11.35 -18.02
N GLY A 89 10.21 11.87 -17.04
CA GLY A 89 10.31 13.27 -16.58
C GLY A 89 9.79 14.32 -17.57
N SER A 90 9.38 13.92 -18.79
CA SER A 90 8.77 14.82 -19.77
C SER A 90 7.31 15.13 -19.44
N SER A 91 6.74 16.23 -19.95
CA SER A 91 5.32 16.50 -19.79
C SER A 91 4.47 15.38 -20.43
N GLU A 92 3.51 14.86 -19.66
CA GLU A 92 2.46 13.92 -20.08
C GLU A 92 1.10 14.59 -19.97
N SER A 93 0.25 14.37 -20.98
CA SER A 93 -1.17 14.69 -20.93
C SER A 93 -1.96 13.43 -20.64
N LEU A 94 -2.80 13.47 -19.63
CA LEU A 94 -3.69 12.41 -19.21
C LEU A 94 -5.12 12.83 -19.54
N SER A 95 -5.87 11.96 -20.22
CA SER A 95 -7.29 12.20 -20.48
C SER A 95 -8.11 11.23 -19.65
N TYR A 96 -9.05 11.76 -18.87
CA TYR A 96 -10.06 10.97 -18.18
C TYR A 96 -11.41 11.23 -18.83
N GLU A 97 -12.03 10.18 -19.35
CA GLU A 97 -13.35 10.27 -19.98
C GLU A 97 -14.30 9.28 -19.34
N SER A 98 -15.43 9.78 -18.86
CA SER A 98 -16.56 9.00 -18.39
C SER A 98 -17.59 8.91 -19.51
N TYR A 99 -17.97 7.70 -19.89
CA TYR A 99 -19.02 7.44 -20.87
C TYR A 99 -19.94 6.32 -20.39
N ILE A 100 -20.92 5.94 -21.21
CA ILE A 100 -21.88 4.86 -20.90
C ILE A 100 -21.18 3.51 -20.66
N ASP A 101 -19.99 3.33 -21.24
CA ASP A 101 -19.15 2.13 -21.11
C ASP A 101 -18.16 2.22 -19.93
N GLY A 102 -18.27 3.28 -19.11
CA GLY A 102 -17.53 3.47 -17.87
C GLY A 102 -16.46 4.56 -17.92
N LEU A 103 -15.50 4.50 -17.00
CA LEU A 103 -14.42 5.49 -16.88
C LEU A 103 -13.18 4.97 -17.60
N THR A 104 -12.62 5.78 -18.49
CA THR A 104 -11.39 5.45 -19.22
C THR A 104 -10.30 6.48 -18.96
N ARG A 105 -9.05 6.05 -19.13
CA ARG A 105 -7.86 6.89 -18.99
C ARG A 105 -6.91 6.71 -20.17
N GLY A 106 -6.64 7.78 -20.89
CA GLY A 106 -5.62 7.87 -21.93
C GLY A 106 -4.36 8.58 -21.43
N VAL A 107 -3.20 8.28 -22.04
CA VAL A 107 -1.92 8.96 -21.79
C VAL A 107 -1.37 9.41 -23.15
N ASN A 108 -1.06 10.69 -23.32
CA ASN A 108 -0.45 11.25 -24.54
C ASN A 108 -1.16 10.90 -25.86
N GLY A 109 -2.47 10.63 -25.81
CA GLY A 109 -3.24 10.19 -26.98
C GLY A 109 -3.12 8.70 -27.32
N ASP A 110 -2.46 7.90 -26.48
CA ASP A 110 -2.44 6.44 -26.58
C ASP A 110 -3.82 5.83 -26.35
N ALA A 111 -3.97 4.55 -26.70
CA ALA A 111 -5.19 3.79 -26.48
C ALA A 111 -5.66 3.87 -25.02
N SER A 112 -6.86 4.40 -24.82
CA SER A 112 -7.44 4.56 -23.49
C SER A 112 -7.64 3.21 -22.81
N VAL A 113 -7.25 3.14 -21.54
CA VAL A 113 -7.46 1.99 -20.67
C VAL A 113 -8.74 2.21 -19.89
N THR A 114 -9.66 1.25 -19.92
CA THR A 114 -10.87 1.27 -19.09
C THR A 114 -10.49 1.04 -17.63
N LEU A 115 -10.76 2.03 -16.78
CA LEU A 115 -10.55 2.00 -15.34
C LEU A 115 -11.75 1.40 -14.61
N ASP A 116 -12.96 1.68 -15.09
CA ASP A 116 -14.17 1.00 -14.66
C ASP A 116 -15.07 0.68 -15.85
N ILE A 117 -15.62 -0.53 -15.85
CA ILE A 117 -16.51 -1.10 -16.88
C ILE A 117 -17.99 -0.96 -16.52
N ALA A 118 -18.30 -0.60 -15.28
CA ALA A 118 -19.66 -0.59 -14.74
C ALA A 118 -20.02 0.82 -14.28
N ALA A 119 -20.28 1.74 -15.22
CA ALA A 119 -20.54 3.16 -14.97
C ALA A 119 -21.37 3.42 -13.69
N PRO A 120 -20.73 3.75 -12.55
CA PRO A 120 -21.42 4.39 -11.46
C PRO A 120 -21.44 5.87 -11.81
N SER A 121 -22.55 6.56 -11.57
CA SER A 121 -22.59 8.02 -11.69
C SER A 121 -21.54 8.63 -10.74
N HIS A 122 -20.35 8.92 -11.23
CA HIS A 122 -19.36 9.69 -10.50
C HIS A 122 -19.81 11.16 -10.55
N GLN A 123 -20.55 11.60 -9.52
CA GLN A 123 -20.71 13.02 -9.29
C GLN A 123 -19.37 13.57 -8.82
N SER A 124 -18.57 14.08 -9.75
CA SER A 124 -17.43 14.92 -9.43
C SER A 124 -17.95 16.25 -8.90
N HIS A 125 -17.89 16.43 -7.57
CA HIS A 125 -18.16 17.71 -6.92
C HIS A 125 -16.82 18.34 -6.55
N VAL A 126 -16.54 19.52 -7.13
CA VAL A 126 -15.45 20.39 -6.70
C VAL A 126 -16.07 21.56 -5.94
N ASP A 127 -15.58 21.72 -4.72
CA ASP A 127 -15.91 22.68 -3.67
C ASP A 127 -17.31 22.66 -3.04
N GLY A 128 -17.30 22.19 -1.78
CA GLY A 128 -18.13 22.70 -0.69
C GLY A 128 -19.45 21.98 -0.43
N TYR A 129 -19.45 20.82 0.25
CA TYR A 129 -20.46 20.49 1.29
C TYR A 129 -20.20 19.16 2.04
N SER A 130 -20.87 19.05 3.20
CA SER A 130 -21.06 17.86 4.05
C SER A 130 -21.63 16.65 3.32
N ALA A 131 -21.15 15.46 3.70
CA ALA A 131 -21.45 14.17 3.08
C ALA A 131 -22.74 13.50 3.61
N PRO A 132 -23.50 12.77 2.75
CA PRO A 132 -24.58 11.87 3.16
C PRO A 132 -24.03 10.59 3.83
N THR A 133 -24.73 10.12 4.87
CA THR A 133 -24.44 8.86 5.58
C THR A 133 -24.97 7.64 4.84
N SER A 134 -24.07 6.81 4.34
CA SER A 134 -24.33 5.43 3.93
C SER A 134 -24.05 4.46 5.09
N ALA A 135 -24.94 3.48 5.30
CA ALA A 135 -24.84 2.50 6.37
C ALA A 135 -23.84 1.39 6.04
N SER A 136 -23.05 1.02 7.06
CA SER A 136 -21.98 0.00 7.14
C SER A 136 -20.71 0.28 6.33
N GLN A 137 -19.93 1.29 6.77
CA GLN A 137 -18.51 1.43 6.42
C GLN A 137 -17.77 0.13 6.74
N ALA A 138 -17.18 -0.55 5.75
CA ALA A 138 -16.04 -1.40 6.02
C ALA A 138 -14.90 -0.48 6.50
N TYR A 139 -14.57 -0.58 7.79
CA TYR A 139 -13.56 0.24 8.43
C TYR A 139 -12.17 -0.31 8.06
N TYR A 140 -11.52 0.22 7.03
CA TYR A 140 -10.14 -0.14 6.72
C TYR A 140 -9.16 0.81 7.41
N PRO A 141 -7.95 0.34 7.79
CA PRO A 141 -6.93 1.21 8.32
C PRO A 141 -6.55 2.25 7.28
N ARG A 142 -6.53 3.52 7.69
CA ARG A 142 -6.08 4.62 6.85
C ARG A 142 -5.31 5.64 7.66
N VAL A 143 -4.34 6.27 7.02
CA VAL A 143 -3.61 7.38 7.63
C VAL A 143 -4.54 8.59 7.67
N ARG A 144 -4.97 8.96 8.88
CA ARG A 144 -5.82 10.12 9.14
C ARG A 144 -5.02 11.42 9.05
N ALA A 145 -3.92 11.45 9.78
CA ALA A 145 -3.13 12.64 9.97
C ALA A 145 -1.67 12.27 10.20
N VAL A 146 -0.78 13.19 9.84
CA VAL A 146 0.65 12.98 9.96
C VAL A 146 1.32 14.25 10.43
N ASN A 147 2.30 14.09 11.29
CA ASN A 147 3.26 15.13 11.58
C ASN A 147 4.67 14.60 11.39
N SER A 148 5.60 15.48 11.07
CA SER A 148 6.99 15.12 10.98
C SER A 148 7.89 16.31 11.26
N VAL A 149 9.12 16.02 11.68
CA VAL A 149 10.17 16.98 11.98
C VAL A 149 11.51 16.38 11.56
N ALA A 150 12.48 17.23 11.26
CA ALA A 150 13.83 16.83 10.90
C ALA A 150 14.83 17.77 11.57
N SER A 151 15.94 17.22 12.05
CA SER A 151 17.00 18.04 12.62
C SER A 151 17.65 18.89 11.52
N PRO A 152 18.02 20.16 11.80
CA PRO A 152 18.73 21.00 10.82
C PRO A 152 20.19 20.57 10.63
N GLY A 153 20.73 19.82 11.58
CA GLY A 153 22.10 19.29 11.61
C GLY A 153 22.22 18.18 12.66
N THR A 154 23.40 18.02 13.23
CA THR A 154 23.67 17.09 14.32
C THR A 154 23.07 17.61 15.63
N VAL A 155 22.26 16.79 16.32
CA VAL A 155 21.55 17.15 17.56
C VAL A 155 21.60 16.00 18.57
N GLY A 156 21.42 16.28 19.86
CA GLY A 156 21.27 15.26 20.90
C GLY A 156 19.83 14.72 21.02
N SER A 157 18.83 15.51 20.59
CA SER A 157 17.43 15.13 20.60
C SER A 157 16.61 15.91 19.57
N LEU A 158 15.44 15.38 19.26
CA LEU A 158 14.44 16.03 18.41
C LEU A 158 13.04 15.71 18.95
N SER A 159 12.17 16.72 18.99
CA SER A 159 10.79 16.59 19.44
C SER A 159 9.83 16.79 18.29
N CYS A 160 8.80 15.96 18.20
CA CYS A 160 7.75 15.99 17.21
C CYS A 160 6.39 16.08 17.90
N PRO A 161 5.57 17.10 17.58
CA PRO A 161 4.19 17.11 18.04
C PRO A 161 3.41 15.94 17.46
N LEU A 162 2.42 15.45 18.19
CA LEU A 162 1.42 14.54 17.66
C LEU A 162 0.68 15.18 16.47
N PRO A 163 0.18 14.38 15.50
CA PRO A 163 -0.56 14.90 14.36
C PRO A 163 -1.83 15.65 14.76
N ASN A 164 -2.06 16.81 14.14
CA ASN A 164 -3.31 17.55 14.28
C ASN A 164 -4.46 16.69 13.75
N GLY A 165 -5.43 16.36 14.61
CA GLY A 165 -6.59 15.54 14.26
C GLY A 165 -6.52 14.08 14.72
N VAL A 166 -5.50 13.67 15.47
CA VAL A 166 -5.50 12.39 16.20
C VAL A 166 -6.72 12.28 17.13
N LYS A 167 -7.31 11.10 17.22
CA LYS A 167 -8.46 10.80 18.09
C LYS A 167 -8.17 9.59 18.99
N ASP A 168 -8.81 9.55 20.16
CA ASP A 168 -8.70 8.42 21.09
C ASP A 168 -9.04 7.10 20.37
N GLY A 169 -8.14 6.11 20.50
CA GLY A 169 -8.23 4.83 19.80
C GLY A 169 -7.53 4.78 18.44
N ASP A 170 -7.07 5.90 17.87
CA ASP A 170 -6.22 5.86 16.68
C ASP A 170 -4.89 5.15 17.02
N LEU A 171 -4.40 4.34 16.10
CA LEU A 171 -3.06 3.76 16.16
C LEU A 171 -2.05 4.84 15.80
N LEU A 172 -1.14 5.13 16.71
CA LEU A 172 0.02 5.96 16.42
C LEU A 172 1.17 5.08 15.95
N LEU A 173 1.68 5.37 14.78
CA LEU A 173 2.95 4.83 14.30
C LEU A 173 4.01 5.93 14.38
N LEU A 174 5.06 5.68 15.16
CA LEU A 174 6.26 6.49 15.24
C LEU A 174 7.32 5.88 14.34
N VAL A 175 7.85 6.68 13.43
CA VAL A 175 8.98 6.33 12.57
C VAL A 175 10.09 7.30 12.86
N THR A 176 11.17 6.78 13.44
CA THR A 176 12.41 7.55 13.62
C THR A 176 13.40 7.12 12.56
N THR A 177 13.94 8.10 11.86
CA THR A 177 14.99 7.93 10.87
C THR A 177 16.22 8.62 11.38
N TYR A 178 17.35 7.94 11.53
CA TYR A 178 18.53 8.55 12.11
C TYR A 178 19.83 8.01 11.53
N ARG A 179 20.90 8.79 11.71
CA ARG A 179 22.26 8.42 11.33
C ARG A 179 23.22 8.71 12.49
N SER A 180 24.35 8.01 12.50
CA SER A 180 25.51 8.23 13.39
C SER A 180 25.44 7.62 14.79
N ALA A 181 24.29 7.12 15.25
CA ALA A 181 24.17 6.45 16.54
C ALA A 181 23.50 5.06 16.40
N PRO A 182 23.79 4.10 17.30
CA PRO A 182 23.25 2.75 17.20
C PRO A 182 21.74 2.67 17.47
N PHE A 183 21.20 3.55 18.33
CA PHE A 183 19.78 3.60 18.65
C PHE A 183 19.37 4.97 19.19
N VAL A 184 18.06 5.23 19.13
CA VAL A 184 17.40 6.37 19.78
C VAL A 184 16.49 5.87 20.90
N LEU A 185 16.41 6.63 21.97
CA LEU A 185 15.42 6.43 23.03
C LEU A 185 14.22 7.35 22.78
N ILE A 186 13.03 6.84 23.09
CA ILE A 186 11.77 7.54 22.86
C ILE A 186 11.15 7.91 24.20
N SER A 187 10.74 9.18 24.32
CA SER A 187 9.97 9.71 25.45
C SER A 187 8.72 10.43 24.90
N PRO A 188 7.53 10.28 25.51
CA PRO A 188 7.23 9.39 26.63
C PRO A 188 7.40 7.91 26.24
N GLY A 189 7.58 7.04 27.24
CA GLY A 189 7.62 5.59 27.04
C GLY A 189 6.25 5.01 26.65
N GLY A 190 6.19 3.70 26.41
CA GLY A 190 4.95 3.01 26.03
C GLY A 190 4.78 2.75 24.53
N TRP A 191 5.86 2.92 23.76
CA TRP A 191 5.93 2.57 22.35
C TRP A 191 6.43 1.13 22.17
N ASN A 192 5.65 0.32 21.44
CA ASN A 192 6.00 -1.06 21.10
C ASN A 192 6.86 -1.07 19.84
N PHE A 193 8.00 -1.74 19.92
CA PHE A 193 8.89 -1.91 18.77
C PHE A 193 8.24 -2.81 17.70
N ILE A 194 8.31 -2.40 16.43
CA ILE A 194 7.85 -3.21 15.30
C ILE A 194 9.06 -3.89 14.67
N ASN A 195 9.93 -3.09 14.07
CA ASN A 195 11.07 -3.53 13.30
C ASN A 195 11.97 -2.33 12.99
N PHE A 196 13.20 -2.62 12.54
CA PHE A 196 14.09 -1.62 11.97
C PHE A 196 14.66 -2.06 10.62
N ALA A 197 15.11 -1.09 9.83
CA ALA A 197 15.94 -1.30 8.66
C ALA A 197 17.25 -0.53 8.83
N TYR A 198 18.37 -1.14 8.44
CA TYR A 198 19.71 -0.57 8.61
C TYR A 198 20.49 -0.63 7.31
N ARG A 199 21.18 0.47 6.99
CA ARG A 199 22.18 0.52 5.91
C ARG A 199 23.18 1.64 6.16
N ASP A 200 24.48 1.35 6.14
CA ASP A 200 25.56 2.34 6.14
C ASP A 200 25.40 3.44 7.22
N GLY A 201 25.06 3.00 8.44
CA GLY A 201 24.85 3.87 9.59
C GLY A 201 23.53 4.64 9.59
N MET A 202 22.69 4.50 8.55
CA MET A 202 21.31 4.99 8.49
C MET A 202 20.34 3.93 9.02
N VAL A 203 19.39 4.36 9.84
CA VAL A 203 18.41 3.49 10.49
C VAL A 203 17.00 4.04 10.31
N ILE A 204 16.06 3.16 10.01
CA ILE A 204 14.62 3.37 10.21
C ILE A 204 14.21 2.51 11.40
N ASP A 205 13.68 3.11 12.47
CA ASP A 205 13.08 2.40 13.60
C ASP A 205 11.59 2.77 13.65
N ALA A 206 10.73 1.76 13.49
CA ALA A 206 9.28 1.91 13.55
C ALA A 206 8.73 1.31 14.85
N ARG A 207 7.87 2.08 15.51
CA ARG A 207 7.21 1.72 16.76
C ARG A 207 5.75 2.13 16.72
N TYR A 208 4.90 1.49 17.51
CA TYR A 208 3.51 1.88 17.61
C TYR A 208 3.00 1.97 19.04
N THR A 209 1.93 2.72 19.22
CA THR A 209 1.12 2.76 20.43
C THR A 209 -0.30 3.17 20.08
N TYR A 210 -1.23 3.08 21.03
CA TYR A 210 -2.57 3.63 20.85
C TYR A 210 -2.64 5.02 21.45
N TYR A 211 -3.21 5.96 20.69
CA TYR A 211 -3.47 7.27 21.22
C TYR A 211 -4.59 7.22 22.27
N ASN A 212 -4.36 7.96 23.34
CA ASN A 212 -5.37 8.33 24.31
C ASN A 212 -5.15 9.79 24.71
N SER A 213 -6.21 10.41 25.21
CA SER A 213 -6.23 11.81 25.59
C SER A 213 -5.30 12.18 26.75
N SER A 214 -4.71 11.21 27.46
CA SER A 214 -3.71 11.46 28.50
C SER A 214 -2.27 11.40 27.99
N MET A 215 -2.06 11.04 26.72
CA MET A 215 -0.74 11.03 26.11
C MET A 215 -0.17 12.45 25.98
N PRO A 216 1.10 12.68 26.34
CA PRO A 216 1.78 13.95 26.09
C PRO A 216 1.65 14.39 24.62
N PRO A 217 1.53 15.71 24.36
CA PRO A 217 1.31 16.24 23.01
C PRO A 217 2.53 16.12 22.10
N ASP A 218 3.71 15.86 22.67
CA ASP A 218 4.97 15.75 21.95
C ASP A 218 5.66 14.42 22.24
N VAL A 219 6.30 13.88 21.21
CA VAL A 219 7.18 12.71 21.29
C VAL A 219 8.60 13.16 20.97
N THR A 220 9.51 12.84 21.87
CA THR A 220 10.93 13.19 21.75
C THR A 220 11.75 11.93 21.55
N ALA A 221 12.54 11.92 20.47
CA ALA A 221 13.60 10.95 20.29
C ALA A 221 14.93 11.59 20.68
N PHE A 222 15.72 10.90 21.50
CA PHE A 222 17.00 11.40 21.99
C PHE A 222 18.07 10.32 21.99
N PHE A 223 19.31 10.75 21.79
CA PHE A 223 20.49 9.90 21.88
C PHE A 223 20.96 9.87 23.33
N PHE A 224 21.14 8.68 23.92
CA PHE A 224 21.38 8.53 25.35
C PHE A 224 22.74 9.11 25.81
N PHE A 225 23.76 9.10 24.94
CA PHE A 225 25.10 9.65 25.20
C PHE A 225 25.81 10.17 23.94
N ASP A 226 25.05 10.48 22.89
CA ASP A 226 25.61 10.79 21.58
C ASP A 226 24.88 11.95 20.92
N THR A 227 25.30 12.30 19.72
CA THR A 227 24.62 13.25 18.85
C THR A 227 24.55 12.68 17.43
N GLY A 228 23.50 13.02 16.70
CA GLY A 228 23.31 12.50 15.37
C GLY A 228 22.30 13.30 14.56
N GLU A 229 22.11 12.88 13.33
CA GLU A 229 21.09 13.38 12.44
C GLU A 229 19.82 12.57 12.66
N ILE A 230 18.69 13.23 12.87
CA ILE A 230 17.44 12.54 13.20
C ILE A 230 16.24 13.21 12.55
N GLY A 231 15.33 12.39 12.04
CA GLY A 231 14.00 12.76 11.58
C GLY A 231 12.97 11.91 12.31
N ILE A 232 11.82 12.51 12.60
CA ILE A 232 10.71 11.85 13.28
C ILE A 232 9.46 12.06 12.44
N SER A 233 8.70 10.99 12.24
CA SER A 233 7.39 11.02 11.60
C SER A 233 6.39 10.27 12.46
N ILE A 234 5.25 10.88 12.75
CA ILE A 234 4.16 10.26 13.52
C ILE A 234 2.94 10.20 12.62
N TYR A 235 2.39 9.00 12.46
CA TYR A 235 1.17 8.74 11.70
C TYR A 235 0.06 8.40 12.67
N ALA A 236 -1.06 9.11 12.59
CA ALA A 236 -2.31 8.70 13.20
C ALA A 236 -3.08 7.86 12.19
N ILE A 237 -3.27 6.59 12.49
CA ILE A 237 -3.95 5.61 11.66
C ILE A 237 -5.26 5.24 12.34
N GLU A 238 -6.36 5.55 11.68
CA GLU A 238 -7.68 5.17 12.19
C GLU A 238 -8.06 3.78 11.73
N ASN A 239 -9.04 3.16 12.40
CA ASN A 239 -9.57 1.82 12.08
C ASN A 239 -8.48 0.73 12.07
N ALA A 240 -7.43 0.86 12.87
CA ALA A 240 -6.49 -0.25 13.06
C ALA A 240 -7.08 -1.31 14.00
N HIS A 241 -6.68 -2.56 13.84
CA HIS A 241 -7.13 -3.67 14.69
C HIS A 241 -6.76 -3.44 16.17
N PRO A 242 -7.72 -3.31 17.11
CA PRO A 242 -7.50 -2.76 18.45
C PRO A 242 -6.50 -3.52 19.33
N TYR A 243 -6.25 -4.80 19.07
CA TYR A 243 -5.37 -5.65 19.90
C TYR A 243 -4.11 -6.15 19.18
N SER A 244 -4.10 -6.10 17.85
CA SER A 244 -3.02 -6.65 17.02
C SER A 244 -2.95 -5.90 15.70
N PRO A 245 -2.64 -4.59 15.74
CA PRO A 245 -2.69 -3.75 14.56
C PRO A 245 -1.62 -4.13 13.54
N ILE A 246 -0.47 -4.63 14.00
CA ILE A 246 0.67 -4.95 13.14
C ILE A 246 0.59 -6.42 12.73
N LEU A 247 0.21 -6.67 11.47
CA LEU A 247 0.08 -8.03 10.92
C LEU A 247 1.39 -8.56 10.33
N GLY A 248 2.35 -7.66 10.10
CA GLY A 248 3.67 -8.04 9.59
C GLY A 248 4.54 -6.83 9.30
N SER A 249 5.84 -7.07 9.23
CA SER A 249 6.80 -6.10 8.73
C SER A 249 7.90 -6.81 7.96
N VAL A 250 8.49 -6.11 7.01
CA VAL A 250 9.61 -6.61 6.22
C VAL A 250 10.54 -5.45 5.88
N SER A 251 11.84 -5.68 5.99
CA SER A 251 12.85 -4.69 5.64
C SER A 251 13.73 -5.17 4.50
N SER A 252 14.27 -4.21 3.76
CA SER A 252 15.24 -4.44 2.71
C SER A 252 16.23 -3.28 2.69
N SER A 253 17.44 -3.52 2.22
CA SER A 253 18.43 -2.47 2.01
C SER A 253 19.28 -2.79 0.80
N GLY A 254 19.89 -1.76 0.23
CA GLY A 254 20.68 -1.89 -0.97
C GLY A 254 21.34 -0.60 -1.36
N GLU A 255 21.77 -0.55 -2.61
CA GLU A 255 22.34 0.62 -3.24
C GLU A 255 21.61 0.83 -4.56
N ALA A 256 21.09 2.03 -4.75
CA ALA A 256 20.49 2.44 -6.00
C ALA A 256 21.59 3.01 -6.89
N TYR A 257 21.54 2.67 -8.17
CA TYR A 257 22.37 3.24 -9.20
C TYR A 257 21.49 4.00 -10.21
N ALA A 258 21.86 5.24 -10.53
CA ALA A 258 21.07 6.18 -11.34
C ALA A 258 20.72 5.65 -12.75
N GLY A 259 21.47 4.68 -13.27
CA GLY A 259 21.23 4.03 -14.56
C GLY A 259 20.61 2.64 -14.50
N ASN A 260 20.31 2.09 -13.31
CA ASN A 260 19.82 0.72 -13.17
C ASN A 260 18.52 0.67 -12.36
N SER A 261 17.37 0.68 -13.04
CA SER A 261 16.06 0.66 -12.40
C SER A 261 15.81 -0.52 -11.45
N LEU A 262 16.49 -1.65 -11.64
CA LEU A 262 16.35 -2.84 -10.78
C LEU A 262 17.07 -2.70 -9.43
N SER A 263 18.01 -1.78 -9.32
CA SER A 263 18.75 -1.49 -8.08
C SER A 263 17.99 -0.58 -7.10
N HIS A 264 16.92 0.06 -7.58
CA HIS A 264 16.03 0.89 -6.77
C HIS A 264 15.13 0.03 -5.88
N PRO A 265 14.78 0.48 -4.67
CA PRO A 265 13.96 -0.30 -3.74
C PRO A 265 12.60 -0.60 -4.34
N ALA A 266 12.26 -1.89 -4.37
CA ALA A 266 10.90 -2.33 -4.69
C ALA A 266 10.00 -2.27 -3.46
N ALA A 267 8.73 -1.95 -3.68
CA ALA A 267 7.70 -1.98 -2.67
C ALA A 267 7.68 -3.36 -2.00
N LEU A 268 7.78 -3.35 -0.68
CA LEU A 268 7.88 -4.58 0.10
C LEU A 268 6.49 -5.04 0.53
N GLN A 269 6.31 -6.35 0.65
CA GLN A 269 5.07 -6.94 1.11
C GLN A 269 5.36 -8.07 2.09
N SER A 270 4.88 -7.96 3.33
CA SER A 270 4.99 -9.03 4.33
C SER A 270 3.86 -10.06 4.15
N GLY A 271 4.18 -11.22 3.57
CA GLY A 271 3.24 -12.34 3.44
C GLY A 271 1.97 -12.03 2.64
N THR A 272 0.90 -12.77 2.92
CA THR A 272 -0.41 -12.61 2.26
C THR A 272 -1.10 -11.33 2.74
N HIS A 273 -1.19 -10.30 1.91
CA HIS A 273 -1.97 -9.08 2.19
C HIS A 273 -3.41 -9.27 1.74
N ALA A 274 -4.34 -8.95 2.64
CA ALA A 274 -5.75 -8.84 2.32
C ALA A 274 -6.05 -7.47 1.70
N GLU A 275 -7.15 -7.35 0.96
CA GLU A 275 -7.58 -6.08 0.36
C GLU A 275 -7.79 -4.96 1.40
N GLY A 276 -8.15 -5.35 2.63
CA GLY A 276 -8.40 -4.41 3.73
C GLY A 276 -7.18 -3.97 4.52
N ASP A 277 -5.98 -4.47 4.21
CA ASP A 277 -4.78 -4.10 4.95
C ASP A 277 -4.19 -2.80 4.41
N LEU A 278 -3.62 -2.00 5.31
CA LEU A 278 -2.80 -0.85 4.94
C LEU A 278 -1.33 -1.28 4.88
N ASN A 279 -0.72 -1.08 3.73
CA ASN A 279 0.70 -1.27 3.51
C ASN A 279 1.41 0.09 3.51
N LEU A 280 2.17 0.36 4.57
CA LEU A 280 3.00 1.56 4.69
C LEU A 280 4.45 1.22 4.35
N GLN A 281 4.98 1.90 3.35
CA GLN A 281 6.37 1.86 2.94
C GLN A 281 7.12 3.03 3.56
N LEU A 282 8.23 2.75 4.22
CA LEU A 282 9.11 3.72 4.88
C LEU A 282 10.49 3.60 4.24
N ILE A 283 11.09 4.72 3.88
CA ILE A 283 12.40 4.72 3.23
C ILE A 283 13.33 5.78 3.80
N ILE A 284 14.62 5.43 3.84
CA ILE A 284 15.74 6.30 4.12
C ILE A 284 16.80 6.08 3.03
N ALA A 285 17.45 7.15 2.57
CA ALA A 285 18.52 7.06 1.60
C ALA A 285 19.55 8.17 1.80
N ASP A 286 20.81 7.85 1.52
CA ASP A 286 21.92 8.77 1.71
C ASP A 286 22.03 9.76 0.56
N GLU A 287 22.17 11.04 0.88
CA GLU A 287 22.42 12.18 -0.03
C GLU A 287 21.51 12.37 -1.26
N SER A 288 20.81 11.34 -1.75
CA SER A 288 19.98 11.40 -2.93
C SER A 288 18.72 12.17 -2.59
N PRO A 289 18.40 13.24 -3.34
CA PRO A 289 17.02 13.65 -3.41
C PRO A 289 16.25 12.45 -3.99
N ILE A 290 15.44 11.82 -3.15
CA ILE A 290 14.20 11.19 -3.60
C ILE A 290 13.57 12.20 -4.57
N ALA A 291 13.09 11.79 -5.75
CA ALA A 291 12.68 12.70 -6.82
C ALA A 291 11.92 13.93 -6.31
N SER A 292 12.18 15.10 -6.92
CA SER A 292 11.89 16.44 -6.36
C SER A 292 10.43 16.74 -5.99
N SER A 293 9.48 15.85 -6.30
CA SER A 293 8.06 15.97 -5.96
C SER A 293 7.44 14.72 -5.32
N THR A 294 8.07 13.54 -5.38
CA THR A 294 7.43 12.27 -5.00
C THR A 294 8.44 11.14 -4.71
N LEU A 295 8.05 10.12 -3.94
CA LEU A 295 8.77 8.83 -3.89
C LEU A 295 8.72 8.10 -5.24
N GLY A 296 7.76 8.45 -6.11
CA GLY A 296 7.68 7.97 -7.48
C GLY A 296 7.25 6.51 -7.58
N MET A 297 6.55 5.99 -6.57
CA MET A 297 6.16 4.58 -6.49
C MET A 297 4.73 4.37 -7.02
N PRO A 298 4.55 3.74 -8.19
CA PRO A 298 3.22 3.62 -8.81
C PRO A 298 2.21 2.86 -7.93
N GLY A 299 0.99 3.41 -7.83
CA GLY A 299 -0.10 2.80 -7.05
C GLY A 299 0.04 2.96 -5.52
N PHE A 300 0.93 3.83 -5.07
CA PHE A 300 1.02 4.27 -3.69
C PHE A 300 0.77 5.79 -3.60
N THR A 301 0.26 6.20 -2.44
CA THR A 301 0.04 7.60 -2.08
C THR A 301 1.18 8.06 -1.18
N ASP A 302 1.91 9.09 -1.62
CA ASP A 302 2.98 9.67 -0.81
C ASP A 302 2.43 10.38 0.41
N VAL A 303 3.00 10.08 1.57
CA VAL A 303 2.58 10.63 2.85
C VAL A 303 3.58 11.66 3.34
N ILE A 304 4.87 11.33 3.37
CA ILE A 304 5.94 12.24 3.80
C ILE A 304 7.12 12.14 2.85
N ARG A 305 7.78 13.27 2.64
CA ARG A 305 9.14 13.35 2.10
C ARG A 305 9.90 14.47 2.81
N ARG A 306 11.11 14.18 3.27
CA ARG A 306 11.97 15.15 3.96
C ARG A 306 13.44 14.91 3.69
N THR A 307 14.20 15.99 3.79
CA THR A 307 15.66 15.94 3.93
C THR A 307 15.99 16.23 5.39
N VAL A 308 16.77 15.35 5.99
CA VAL A 308 17.27 15.47 7.36
C VAL A 308 18.68 16.01 7.33
N ALA A 309 18.97 16.93 8.26
CA ALA A 309 20.26 17.59 8.42
C ALA A 309 20.80 18.20 7.12
N PRO A 310 20.02 19.05 6.40
CA PRO A 310 20.39 19.57 5.08
C PRO A 310 21.70 20.36 5.06
N TYR A 311 22.16 20.86 6.21
CA TYR A 311 23.41 21.59 6.37
C TYR A 311 24.57 20.74 6.94
N SER A 312 24.37 19.42 7.06
CA SER A 312 25.38 18.46 7.52
C SER A 312 25.94 17.65 6.35
N SER A 313 27.20 17.23 6.46
CA SER A 313 27.82 16.24 5.54
C SER A 313 27.20 14.85 5.66
N LYS A 314 26.36 14.63 6.68
CA LYS A 314 25.67 13.37 6.94
C LYS A 314 24.18 13.42 6.60
N ARG A 315 23.78 14.41 5.78
CA ARG A 315 22.40 14.58 5.32
C ARG A 315 21.86 13.29 4.70
N PHE A 316 20.57 13.05 4.90
CA PHE A 316 19.87 11.93 4.27
C PHE A 316 18.43 12.31 3.94
N SER A 317 17.83 11.59 3.00
CA SER A 317 16.42 11.73 2.66
C SER A 317 15.61 10.66 3.40
N SER A 318 14.44 11.03 3.89
CA SER A 318 13.44 10.09 4.40
C SER A 318 12.08 10.32 3.76
N GLY A 319 11.30 9.26 3.63
CA GLY A 319 9.95 9.37 3.11
C GLY A 319 9.08 8.16 3.40
N SER A 320 7.81 8.30 3.12
CA SER A 320 6.83 7.24 3.25
C SER A 320 5.70 7.31 2.23
N ALA A 321 5.20 6.14 1.83
CA ALA A 321 4.06 6.00 0.95
C ALA A 321 3.13 4.90 1.46
N THR A 322 1.83 5.04 1.23
CA THR A 322 0.81 4.08 1.64
C THR A 322 0.03 3.53 0.48
N ARG A 323 -0.48 2.32 0.66
CA ARG A 323 -1.45 1.70 -0.23
C ARG A 323 -2.34 0.77 0.59
N ASN A 324 -3.62 0.67 0.25
CA ASN A 324 -4.45 -0.43 0.73
C ASN A 324 -4.43 -1.61 -0.25
N GLY A 325 -4.47 -2.82 0.30
CA GLY A 325 -4.54 -4.06 -0.46
C GLY A 325 -3.21 -4.58 -1.04
N PRO A 326 -3.24 -5.75 -1.69
CA PRO A 326 -2.05 -6.47 -2.11
C PRO A 326 -1.32 -5.78 -3.29
N ILE A 327 0.01 -5.92 -3.33
CA ILE A 327 0.82 -5.49 -4.46
C ILE A 327 0.65 -6.51 -5.60
N SER A 328 0.46 -6.03 -6.83
CA SER A 328 0.44 -6.91 -7.99
C SER A 328 1.82 -7.57 -8.18
N THR A 329 1.84 -8.89 -8.33
CA THR A 329 3.08 -9.69 -8.44
C THR A 329 3.76 -9.53 -9.80
N THR A 330 3.10 -8.93 -10.79
CA THR A 330 3.61 -8.82 -12.17
C THR A 330 4.63 -7.68 -12.33
N PHE A 331 4.54 -6.64 -11.51
CA PHE A 331 5.50 -5.54 -11.45
C PHE A 331 5.45 -4.89 -10.06
N ALA A 332 6.50 -5.08 -9.26
CA ALA A 332 6.60 -4.41 -7.96
C ALA A 332 6.97 -2.93 -8.18
N PRO A 333 6.11 -1.97 -7.76
CA PRO A 333 6.43 -0.55 -7.80
C PRO A 333 7.77 -0.26 -7.12
N ARG A 334 8.56 0.69 -7.61
CA ARG A 334 9.87 1.03 -7.03
C ARG A 334 9.94 2.51 -6.66
N VAL A 335 10.69 2.83 -5.60
CA VAL A 335 11.02 4.22 -5.25
C VAL A 335 12.17 4.68 -6.12
N TRP A 336 12.07 5.85 -6.75
CA TRP A 336 13.10 6.33 -7.68
C TRP A 336 14.09 7.30 -7.04
N PHE A 337 15.38 7.00 -7.20
CA PHE A 337 16.50 7.88 -6.85
C PHE A 337 17.12 8.52 -8.10
N GLN A 338 17.46 9.81 -8.00
CA GLN A 338 18.07 10.54 -9.13
C GLN A 338 19.58 10.34 -9.22
N GLN A 339 20.22 9.85 -8.17
CA GLN A 339 21.66 9.62 -8.08
C GLN A 339 21.93 8.31 -7.34
N ASP A 340 23.19 7.87 -7.42
CA ASP A 340 23.63 6.69 -6.68
C ASP A 340 23.49 6.95 -5.18
N ALA A 341 22.87 6.02 -4.46
CA ALA A 341 22.65 6.16 -3.03
C ALA A 341 22.41 4.82 -2.33
N PRO A 342 23.07 4.55 -1.21
CA PRO A 342 22.63 3.50 -0.30
C PRO A 342 21.25 3.86 0.25
N TRP A 343 20.41 2.84 0.41
CA TRP A 343 19.05 2.97 0.89
C TRP A 343 18.70 1.84 1.87
N ALA A 344 17.79 2.14 2.78
CA ALA A 344 17.09 1.14 3.57
C ALA A 344 15.59 1.41 3.51
N MET A 345 14.81 0.35 3.48
CA MET A 345 13.36 0.39 3.36
C MET A 345 12.73 -0.56 4.37
N LEU A 346 11.62 -0.14 4.96
CA LEU A 346 10.82 -0.91 5.89
C LEU A 346 9.36 -0.82 5.45
N SER A 347 8.70 -1.96 5.30
CA SER A 347 7.25 -2.03 5.14
C SER A 347 6.60 -2.50 6.44
N VAL A 348 5.50 -1.85 6.79
CA VAL A 348 4.64 -2.22 7.91
C VAL A 348 3.25 -2.49 7.36
N ARG A 349 2.74 -3.69 7.61
CA ARG A 349 1.36 -4.10 7.30
C ARG A 349 0.49 -3.87 8.52
N ILE A 350 -0.53 -3.05 8.37
CA ILE A 350 -1.50 -2.72 9.41
C ILE A 350 -2.86 -3.33 9.05
N GLY A 351 -3.42 -4.10 9.97
CA GLY A 351 -4.73 -4.76 9.81
C GLY A 351 -5.90 -3.89 10.25
N GLY A 352 -7.03 -4.06 9.58
CA GLY A 352 -8.33 -3.47 9.94
C GLY A 352 -8.98 -4.12 11.16
N PRO A 353 -10.08 -3.55 11.69
CA PRO A 353 -10.91 -4.23 12.67
C PRO A 353 -11.45 -5.50 12.02
N ASP A 354 -11.52 -6.60 12.78
CA ASP A 354 -12.14 -7.83 12.30
C ASP A 354 -13.56 -7.51 11.82
N ALA A 355 -13.90 -7.98 10.61
CA ALA A 355 -15.21 -7.76 9.98
C ALA A 355 -16.32 -8.54 10.69
#